data_AF-A0A353CT40-F1
#
_entry.id   AF-A0A353CT40-F1
#
_cell.length_a   1.000
_cell.length_b   1.000
_cell.length_c   1.000
_cell.angle_alpha   90.00
_cell.angle_beta   90.00
_cell.angle_gamma   90.00
#
_symmetry.space_group_name_H-M   'P 1'
#
loop_
_entity.id
_entity.type
_entity.pdbx_description
1 polymer ?
#
loop_
_entity_poly.entity_id
_entity_poly.type
_entity_poly.pdbx_seq_one_letter_code
_entity_poly.pdbx_strand_id
1 'polypeptide(L)'
;MSGAESHALFFSLGAAAHAVWLVRHDLRAGGLGLSALVSLVGFFPGKGETDYSLPGHMVYAAVIFCAMIAVTFREALLPRVNEKILLSYTLTFWYAFFTMAYEPGWWLWDALAAFFAVPTLGVAWLALSSRPLRFGLKLGFYAWYLVLVFFMVLFQFFYGYLLPFFSSAAPDGGSRAGAFLGGMAFCYMVINVTYLYQMLPFRRKRESAAAARRRWKEWTDLMTGRYDDACQLCGWQSFAIVAILGGALAANYSLARVDHVTLVNLGLLAPLLLMPAAPLDIK
;
A
#
# COMPACT_ATOMS: atom_id res chain seq x y z
N MET A 1 -21.13 10.06 19.96
CA MET A 1 -19.92 9.56 19.29
C MET A 1 -18.93 10.70 19.24
N SER A 2 -17.76 10.54 19.85
CA SER A 2 -16.71 11.57 19.83
C SER A 2 -16.17 11.79 18.41
N GLY A 3 -15.43 12.90 18.21
CA GLY A 3 -14.78 13.17 16.92
C GLY A 3 -13.85 12.03 16.50
N ALA A 4 -13.04 11.51 17.42
CA ALA A 4 -12.11 10.40 17.17
C ALA A 4 -12.84 9.09 16.82
N GLU A 5 -13.91 8.75 17.54
CA GLU A 5 -14.76 7.58 17.23
C GLU A 5 -15.37 7.68 15.83
N SER A 6 -15.84 8.88 15.44
CA SER A 6 -16.37 9.10 14.10
C SER A 6 -15.31 8.87 13.03
N HIS A 7 -14.07 9.33 13.23
CA HIS A 7 -13.00 9.14 12.25
C HIS A 7 -12.58 7.68 12.18
N ALA A 8 -12.45 6.99 13.32
CA ALA A 8 -12.10 5.57 13.37
C ALA A 8 -13.18 4.71 12.69
N LEU A 9 -14.47 5.02 12.88
CA LEU A 9 -15.56 4.36 12.18
C LEU A 9 -15.45 4.54 10.66
N PHE A 10 -15.28 5.77 10.17
CA PHE A 10 -15.16 6.04 8.73
C PHE A 10 -13.91 5.38 8.14
N PHE A 11 -12.81 5.36 8.87
CA PHE A 11 -11.60 4.63 8.50
C PHE A 11 -11.87 3.12 8.36
N SER A 12 -12.47 2.48 9.36
CA SER A 12 -12.79 1.06 9.31
C SER A 12 -13.81 0.72 8.20
N LEU A 13 -14.78 1.60 7.94
CA LEU A 13 -15.71 1.49 6.81
C LEU A 13 -14.98 1.58 5.47
N GLY A 14 -14.00 2.49 5.33
CA GLY A 14 -13.17 2.61 4.13
C GLY A 14 -12.35 1.34 3.88
N ALA A 15 -11.73 0.81 4.92
CA ALA A 15 -10.97 -0.45 4.84
C ALA A 15 -11.86 -1.63 4.43
N ALA A 16 -13.05 -1.75 5.05
CA ALA A 16 -14.02 -2.79 4.72
C ALA A 16 -14.55 -2.66 3.28
N ALA A 17 -14.91 -1.45 2.86
CA ALA A 17 -15.40 -1.18 1.51
C ALA A 17 -14.33 -1.52 0.46
N HIS A 18 -13.07 -1.14 0.71
CA HIS A 18 -11.97 -1.46 -0.20
C HIS A 18 -11.68 -2.97 -0.26
N ALA A 19 -11.70 -3.67 0.88
CA ALA A 19 -11.53 -5.11 0.91
C ALA A 19 -12.61 -5.83 0.07
N VAL A 20 -13.88 -5.48 0.28
CA VAL A 20 -15.01 -6.03 -0.50
C VAL A 20 -14.83 -5.73 -1.99
N TRP A 21 -14.44 -4.50 -2.33
CA TRP A 21 -14.17 -4.13 -3.72
C TRP A 21 -13.04 -4.98 -4.32
N LEU A 22 -11.93 -5.19 -3.62
CA LEU A 22 -10.80 -5.96 -4.11
C LEU A 22 -11.16 -7.44 -4.35
N VAL A 23 -11.98 -8.05 -3.48
CA VAL A 23 -12.34 -9.48 -3.59
C VAL A 23 -13.62 -9.74 -4.38
N ARG A 24 -14.26 -8.72 -4.95
CA ARG A 24 -15.59 -8.81 -5.60
C ARG A 24 -15.71 -9.88 -6.68
N HIS A 25 -14.60 -10.24 -7.34
CA HIS A 25 -14.58 -11.23 -8.41
C HIS A 25 -14.32 -12.68 -7.93
N ASP A 26 -13.84 -12.87 -6.69
CA ASP A 26 -13.67 -14.18 -6.04
C ASP A 26 -14.36 -14.15 -4.67
N LEU A 27 -15.59 -13.62 -4.65
CA LEU A 27 -16.31 -13.32 -3.43
C LEU A 27 -16.75 -14.60 -2.73
N ARG A 28 -15.92 -15.09 -1.80
CA ARG A 28 -16.28 -16.20 -0.91
C ARG A 28 -16.88 -15.63 0.36
N ALA A 29 -18.21 -15.56 0.42
CA ALA A 29 -18.94 -14.99 1.56
C ALA A 29 -18.47 -15.57 2.91
N GLY A 30 -18.18 -16.88 2.98
CA GLY A 30 -17.62 -17.51 4.18
C GLY A 30 -16.23 -16.99 4.58
N GLY A 31 -15.36 -16.69 3.61
CA GLY A 31 -14.04 -16.09 3.87
C GLY A 31 -14.12 -14.65 4.38
N LEU A 32 -15.04 -13.86 3.81
CA LEU A 32 -15.34 -12.51 4.31
C LEU A 32 -15.93 -12.54 5.71
N GLY A 33 -16.93 -13.39 5.93
CA GLY A 33 -17.58 -13.56 7.22
C GLY A 33 -16.60 -14.01 8.30
N LEU A 34 -15.73 -14.97 7.99
CA LEU A 34 -14.67 -15.40 8.92
C LEU A 34 -13.67 -14.26 9.21
N SER A 35 -13.26 -13.49 8.20
CA SER A 35 -12.36 -12.35 8.39
C SER A 35 -12.99 -11.29 9.30
N ALA A 36 -14.28 -11.00 9.13
CA ALA A 36 -15.04 -10.10 9.99
C ALA A 36 -15.14 -10.64 11.43
N LEU A 37 -15.50 -11.91 11.61
CA LEU A 37 -15.60 -12.54 12.94
C LEU A 37 -14.26 -12.54 13.68
N VAL A 38 -13.15 -12.89 13.01
CA VAL A 38 -11.81 -12.88 13.63
C VAL A 38 -11.38 -11.46 13.99
N SER A 39 -11.76 -10.46 13.18
CA SER A 39 -11.44 -9.05 13.46
C SER A 39 -12.07 -8.54 14.76
N LEU A 40 -13.15 -9.15 15.25
CA LEU A 40 -13.77 -8.81 16.53
C LEU A 40 -12.81 -9.00 17.71
N VAL A 41 -11.77 -9.84 17.57
CA VAL A 41 -10.71 -9.99 18.57
C VAL A 41 -10.00 -8.64 18.84
N GLY A 42 -9.95 -7.75 17.85
CA GLY A 42 -9.39 -6.41 18.00
C GLY A 42 -10.14 -5.51 18.99
N PHE A 43 -11.36 -5.87 19.40
CA PHE A 43 -12.12 -5.15 20.43
C PHE A 43 -11.88 -5.67 21.85
N PHE A 44 -11.20 -6.80 22.03
CA PHE A 44 -10.90 -7.29 23.37
C PHE A 44 -9.81 -6.44 24.03
N PRO A 45 -10.01 -6.02 25.30
CA PRO A 45 -9.02 -5.21 26.00
C PRO A 45 -7.73 -5.99 26.25
N GLY A 46 -6.60 -5.28 26.20
CA GLY A 46 -5.28 -5.86 26.46
C GLY A 46 -5.07 -6.19 27.94
N LYS A 47 -4.23 -7.20 28.23
CA LYS A 47 -3.75 -7.48 29.60
C LYS A 47 -2.82 -6.33 30.05
N GLY A 48 -3.37 -5.30 30.66
CA GLY A 48 -2.64 -4.10 31.08
C GLY A 48 -3.15 -2.79 30.47
N GLU A 49 -4.23 -2.85 29.70
CA GLU A 49 -4.94 -1.65 29.25
C GLU A 49 -5.73 -1.05 30.43
N THR A 50 -5.30 0.13 30.88
CA THR A 50 -5.97 0.85 31.98
C THR A 50 -7.14 1.69 31.50
N ASP A 51 -7.04 2.24 30.28
CA ASP A 51 -8.06 3.08 29.66
C ASP A 51 -8.43 2.53 28.28
N TYR A 52 -9.67 2.04 28.16
CA TYR A 52 -10.16 1.48 26.90
C TYR A 52 -10.35 2.58 25.85
N SER A 53 -9.54 2.55 24.78
CA SER A 53 -9.68 3.50 23.67
C SER A 53 -10.47 2.88 22.51
N LEU A 54 -11.78 3.14 22.46
CA LEU A 54 -12.65 2.64 21.40
C LEU A 54 -12.12 2.96 19.98
N PRO A 55 -11.62 4.17 19.66
CA PRO A 55 -10.99 4.45 18.36
C PRO A 55 -9.79 3.55 18.05
N GLY A 56 -8.90 3.33 19.02
CA GLY A 56 -7.75 2.45 18.88
C GLY A 56 -8.17 0.99 18.59
N HIS A 57 -9.14 0.48 19.33
CA HIS A 57 -9.71 -0.86 19.11
C HIS A 57 -10.39 -1.02 17.74
N MET A 58 -11.10 0.01 17.25
CA MET A 58 -11.66 0.00 15.89
C MET A 58 -10.55 -0.11 14.82
N VAL A 59 -9.42 0.57 15.00
CA VAL A 59 -8.27 0.48 14.11
C VAL A 59 -7.59 -0.90 14.23
N TYR A 60 -7.41 -1.44 15.44
CA TYR A 60 -6.88 -2.79 15.64
C TYR A 60 -7.76 -3.85 14.96
N ALA A 61 -9.09 -3.76 15.11
CA ALA A 61 -10.02 -4.62 14.40
C ALA A 61 -9.85 -4.48 12.88
N ALA A 62 -9.74 -3.25 12.34
CA ALA A 62 -9.48 -3.03 10.92
C ALA A 62 -8.15 -3.64 10.45
N VAL A 63 -7.08 -3.55 11.25
CA VAL A 63 -5.77 -4.18 10.95
C VAL A 63 -5.92 -5.69 10.85
N ILE A 64 -6.55 -6.33 11.85
CA ILE A 64 -6.79 -7.78 11.88
C ILE A 64 -7.65 -8.18 10.68
N PHE A 65 -8.71 -7.43 10.40
CA PHE A 65 -9.57 -7.66 9.24
C PHE A 65 -8.78 -7.64 7.93
N CYS A 66 -8.00 -6.59 7.67
CA CYS A 66 -7.20 -6.47 6.44
C CYS A 66 -6.15 -7.58 6.33
N ALA A 67 -5.50 -7.95 7.42
CA ALA A 67 -4.54 -9.06 7.45
C ALA A 67 -5.22 -10.41 7.15
N MET A 68 -6.41 -10.67 7.71
CA MET A 68 -7.18 -11.86 7.42
C MET A 68 -7.62 -11.92 5.96
N ILE A 69 -8.10 -10.80 5.40
CA ILE A 69 -8.43 -10.68 3.97
C ILE A 69 -7.21 -11.02 3.10
N ALA A 70 -6.04 -10.44 3.42
CA ALA A 70 -4.81 -10.70 2.69
C ALA A 70 -4.42 -12.19 2.70
N VAL A 71 -4.60 -12.88 3.84
CA VAL A 71 -4.30 -14.31 3.96
C VAL A 71 -5.33 -15.18 3.24
N THR A 72 -6.63 -14.90 3.42
CA THR A 72 -7.73 -15.69 2.85
C THR A 72 -7.82 -15.58 1.33
N PHE A 73 -7.57 -14.39 0.78
CA PHE A 73 -7.70 -14.10 -0.65
C PHE A 73 -6.35 -13.84 -1.34
N ARG A 74 -5.25 -14.35 -0.76
CA ARG A 74 -3.87 -14.04 -1.18
C ARG A 74 -3.58 -14.22 -2.68
N GLU A 75 -4.23 -15.16 -3.36
CA GLU A 75 -3.99 -15.46 -4.78
C GLU A 75 -4.77 -14.50 -5.68
N ALA A 76 -5.96 -14.08 -5.24
CA ALA A 76 -6.80 -13.09 -5.91
C ALA A 76 -6.27 -11.65 -5.71
N LEU A 77 -5.65 -11.38 -4.56
CA LEU A 77 -5.15 -10.07 -4.18
C LEU A 77 -3.70 -9.79 -4.59
N LEU A 78 -3.09 -10.70 -5.36
CA LEU A 78 -1.69 -10.54 -5.72
C LEU A 78 -1.49 -9.28 -6.59
N PRO A 79 -0.66 -8.32 -6.15
CA PRO A 79 -0.52 -7.04 -6.83
C PRO A 79 -0.09 -7.21 -8.28
N ARG A 80 -0.80 -6.56 -9.19
CA ARG A 80 -0.33 -6.39 -10.55
C ARG A 80 0.55 -5.16 -10.58
N VAL A 81 1.77 -5.32 -11.07
CA VAL A 81 2.72 -4.22 -11.19
C VAL A 81 3.01 -4.03 -12.67
N ASN A 82 2.99 -2.77 -13.09
CA ASN A 82 3.47 -2.37 -14.40
C ASN A 82 4.18 -1.01 -14.26
N GLU A 83 4.72 -0.53 -15.36
CA GLU A 83 5.47 0.73 -15.42
C GLU A 83 4.62 1.93 -14.95
N LYS A 84 3.31 1.92 -15.26
CA LYS A 84 2.35 2.98 -14.89
C LYS A 84 2.20 3.09 -13.38
N ILE A 85 1.94 1.96 -12.73
CA ILE A 85 1.82 1.89 -11.27
C ILE A 85 3.14 2.29 -10.64
N LEU A 86 4.24 1.73 -11.12
CA LEU A 86 5.54 1.95 -10.53
C LEU A 86 5.95 3.43 -10.59
N LEU A 87 5.72 4.07 -11.73
CA LEU A 87 5.96 5.51 -11.91
C LEU A 87 5.04 6.35 -11.00
N SER A 88 3.74 6.04 -10.97
CA SER A 88 2.78 6.78 -10.14
C SER A 88 3.08 6.66 -8.64
N TYR A 89 3.46 5.46 -8.19
CA TYR A 89 3.82 5.20 -6.79
C TYR A 89 5.15 5.86 -6.45
N THR A 90 6.11 5.89 -7.38
CA THR A 90 7.38 6.59 -7.19
C THR A 90 7.15 8.10 -7.02
N LEU A 91 6.30 8.71 -7.86
CA LEU A 91 5.94 10.13 -7.73
C LEU A 91 5.22 10.41 -6.40
N THR A 92 4.24 9.57 -6.03
CA THR A 92 3.49 9.69 -4.78
C THR A 92 4.40 9.52 -3.56
N PHE A 93 5.33 8.57 -3.62
CA PHE A 93 6.33 8.35 -2.58
C PHE A 93 7.23 9.57 -2.38
N TRP A 94 7.78 10.14 -3.44
CA TRP A 94 8.65 11.32 -3.32
C TRP A 94 7.91 12.53 -2.76
N TYR A 95 6.66 12.72 -3.20
CA TYR A 95 5.80 13.73 -2.61
C TYR A 95 5.57 13.48 -1.12
N ALA A 96 5.21 12.27 -0.72
CA ALA A 96 5.03 11.90 0.69
C ALA A 96 6.32 12.09 1.51
N PHE A 97 7.46 11.65 0.97
CA PHE A 97 8.77 11.80 1.59
C PHE A 97 9.07 13.27 1.86
N PHE A 98 8.97 14.15 0.87
CA PHE A 98 9.30 15.57 1.02
C PHE A 98 8.28 16.38 1.83
N THR A 99 7.00 15.96 1.87
CA THR A 99 5.96 16.70 2.62
C THR A 99 5.78 16.21 4.05
N MET A 100 6.05 14.94 4.32
CA MET A 100 5.71 14.32 5.60
C MET A 100 6.91 13.90 6.43
N ALA A 101 8.08 13.61 5.83
CA ALA A 101 9.21 13.00 6.53
C ALA A 101 10.54 13.76 6.41
N TYR A 102 10.82 14.39 5.26
CA TYR A 102 12.11 15.01 4.99
C TYR A 102 12.30 16.27 5.83
N GLU A 103 13.34 16.27 6.66
CA GLU A 103 13.76 17.45 7.42
C GLU A 103 15.11 17.95 6.89
N PRO A 104 15.17 19.17 6.30
CA PRO A 104 16.42 19.74 5.82
C PRO A 104 17.45 19.90 6.95
N GLY A 105 18.73 19.63 6.64
CA GLY A 105 19.84 19.85 7.57
C GLY A 105 20.30 18.61 8.35
N TRP A 106 19.57 17.50 8.28
CA TRP A 106 20.04 16.21 8.81
C TRP A 106 20.53 15.30 7.68
N TRP A 107 21.83 15.02 7.67
CA TRP A 107 22.50 14.24 6.62
C TRP A 107 21.88 12.86 6.35
N LEU A 108 21.22 12.26 7.36
CA LEU A 108 20.55 10.98 7.21
C LEU A 108 19.42 11.05 6.18
N TRP A 109 18.65 12.14 6.17
CA TRP A 109 17.56 12.33 5.20
C TRP A 109 18.08 12.51 3.78
N ASP A 110 19.18 13.24 3.60
CA ASP A 110 19.84 13.39 2.30
C ASP A 110 20.42 12.06 1.80
N ALA A 111 21.01 11.27 2.70
CA ALA A 111 21.53 9.93 2.39
C ALA A 111 20.39 8.97 1.98
N LEU A 112 19.26 9.01 2.69
CA LEU A 112 18.07 8.24 2.33
C LEU A 112 17.48 8.68 1.00
N ALA A 113 17.41 9.99 0.73
CA ALA A 113 16.97 10.52 -0.55
C ALA A 113 17.88 10.03 -1.70
N ALA A 114 19.20 10.12 -1.53
CA ALA A 114 20.15 9.61 -2.51
C ALA A 114 20.00 8.10 -2.74
N PHE A 115 19.78 7.33 -1.68
CA PHE A 115 19.53 5.89 -1.77
C PHE A 115 18.24 5.57 -2.56
N PHE A 116 17.14 6.26 -2.29
CA PHE A 116 15.86 6.06 -3.00
C PHE A 116 15.86 6.64 -4.42
N ALA A 117 16.76 7.57 -4.75
CA ALA A 117 16.92 8.10 -6.10
C ALA A 117 17.41 7.03 -7.08
N VAL A 118 18.28 6.10 -6.65
CA VAL A 118 18.82 5.05 -7.53
C VAL A 118 17.73 4.18 -8.16
N PRO A 119 16.84 3.51 -7.39
CA PRO A 119 15.76 2.73 -7.99
C PRO A 119 14.74 3.62 -8.73
N THR A 120 14.51 4.85 -8.28
CA THR A 120 13.64 5.83 -8.97
C THR A 120 14.15 6.14 -10.39
N LEU A 121 15.45 6.37 -10.56
CA LEU A 121 16.06 6.56 -11.88
C LEU A 121 15.92 5.30 -12.74
N GLY A 122 15.99 4.12 -12.12
CA GLY A 122 15.66 2.85 -12.79
C GLY A 122 14.22 2.80 -13.31
N VAL A 123 13.24 3.28 -12.52
CA VAL A 123 11.83 3.39 -12.93
C VAL A 123 11.66 4.39 -14.07
N ALA A 124 12.33 5.54 -14.00
CA ALA A 124 12.27 6.56 -15.06
C ALA A 124 12.88 6.03 -16.37
N TRP A 125 14.03 5.36 -16.30
CA TRP A 125 14.63 4.69 -17.45
C TRP A 125 13.71 3.62 -18.03
N LEU A 126 13.09 2.82 -17.18
CA LEU A 126 12.14 1.79 -17.60
C LEU A 126 10.94 2.41 -18.31
N ALA A 127 10.36 3.48 -17.76
CA ALA A 127 9.20 4.16 -18.35
C ALA A 127 9.49 4.79 -19.73
N LEU A 128 10.77 4.92 -20.11
CA LEU A 128 11.19 5.38 -21.44
C LEU A 128 11.64 4.23 -22.35
N SER A 129 11.74 3.00 -21.83
CA SER A 129 12.26 1.83 -22.53
C SER A 129 11.14 0.86 -22.86
N SER A 130 10.81 0.69 -24.14
CA SER A 130 9.80 -0.27 -24.60
C SER A 130 10.30 -1.72 -24.69
N ARG A 131 11.25 -2.11 -23.84
CA ARG A 131 11.89 -3.43 -23.91
C ARG A 131 11.29 -4.40 -22.89
N PRO A 132 11.01 -5.65 -23.27
CA PRO A 132 10.55 -6.65 -22.31
C PRO A 132 11.61 -6.86 -21.23
N LEU A 133 11.16 -6.88 -19.98
CA LEU A 133 12.06 -7.00 -18.84
C LEU A 133 12.49 -8.44 -18.63
N ARG A 134 13.77 -8.62 -18.33
CA ARG A 134 14.30 -9.90 -17.82
C ARG A 134 13.74 -10.17 -16.42
N PHE A 135 13.60 -11.44 -16.06
CA PHE A 135 13.09 -11.88 -14.75
C PHE A 135 13.70 -11.12 -13.55
N GLY A 136 15.03 -10.98 -13.51
CA GLY A 136 15.70 -10.29 -12.41
C GLY A 136 15.31 -8.81 -12.26
N LEU A 137 15.09 -8.10 -13.38
CA LEU A 137 14.64 -6.71 -13.35
C LEU A 137 13.17 -6.63 -12.91
N LYS A 138 12.31 -7.53 -13.40
CA LYS A 138 10.91 -7.61 -12.94
C LYS A 138 10.84 -7.80 -11.43
N LEU A 139 11.61 -8.77 -10.92
CA LEU A 139 11.66 -9.05 -9.49
C LEU A 139 12.19 -7.85 -8.69
N GLY A 140 13.23 -7.18 -9.19
CA GLY A 140 13.80 -5.97 -8.58
C GLY A 140 12.80 -4.82 -8.51
N PHE A 141 12.08 -4.54 -9.61
CA PHE A 141 11.06 -3.49 -9.64
C PHE A 141 9.82 -3.84 -8.82
N TYR A 142 9.44 -5.12 -8.76
CA TYR A 142 8.37 -5.58 -7.88
C TYR A 142 8.76 -5.44 -6.40
N ALA A 143 10.00 -5.80 -6.04
CA ALA A 143 10.52 -5.56 -4.70
C ALA A 143 10.53 -4.06 -4.36
N TRP A 144 10.99 -3.22 -5.30
CA TRP A 144 10.99 -1.77 -5.14
C TRP A 144 9.57 -1.23 -4.94
N TYR A 145 8.61 -1.67 -5.74
CA TYR A 145 7.20 -1.34 -5.56
C TYR A 145 6.73 -1.63 -4.13
N LEU A 146 7.01 -2.83 -3.61
CA LEU A 146 6.61 -3.18 -2.25
C LEU A 146 7.34 -2.34 -1.18
N VAL A 147 8.60 -1.98 -1.41
CA VAL A 147 9.34 -1.04 -0.55
C VAL A 147 8.66 0.33 -0.54
N LEU A 148 8.26 0.87 -1.69
CA LEU A 148 7.51 2.12 -1.78
C LEU A 148 6.21 2.05 -0.97
N VAL A 149 5.44 0.96 -1.11
CA VAL A 149 4.20 0.76 -0.34
C VAL A 149 4.50 0.73 1.16
N PHE A 150 5.53 0.00 1.59
CA PHE A 150 5.91 -0.08 2.99
C PHE A 150 6.29 1.29 3.57
N PHE A 151 7.11 2.08 2.88
CA PHE A 151 7.45 3.42 3.36
C PHE A 151 6.25 4.37 3.37
N MET A 152 5.33 4.27 2.40
CA MET A 152 4.09 5.04 2.43
C MET A 152 3.21 4.67 3.64
N VAL A 153 3.17 3.39 4.07
CA VAL A 153 2.55 3.00 5.35
C VAL A 153 3.23 3.70 6.51
N LEU A 154 4.57 3.67 6.56
CA LEU A 154 5.31 4.30 7.66
C LEU A 154 5.06 5.81 7.72
N PHE A 155 5.05 6.50 6.57
CA PHE A 155 4.76 7.93 6.53
C PHE A 155 3.35 8.24 7.02
N GLN A 156 2.34 7.47 6.57
CA GLN A 156 0.97 7.65 7.05
C GLN A 156 0.79 7.26 8.52
N PHE A 157 1.59 6.31 9.01
CA PHE A 157 1.53 5.88 10.40
C PHE A 157 2.12 6.94 11.33
N PHE A 158 3.36 7.35 11.11
CA PHE A 158 4.09 8.26 11.99
C PHE A 158 3.71 9.73 11.81
N TYR A 159 3.40 10.14 10.58
CA TYR A 159 3.21 11.56 10.22
C TYR A 159 1.83 11.85 9.63
N GLY A 160 0.94 10.85 9.60
CA GLY A 160 -0.40 10.97 9.03
C GLY A 160 -1.52 10.62 10.02
N TYR A 161 -2.58 9.97 9.53
CA TYR A 161 -3.83 9.78 10.27
C TYR A 161 -3.82 8.67 11.33
N LEU A 162 -2.85 7.76 11.35
CA LEU A 162 -2.98 6.55 12.17
C LEU A 162 -2.57 6.76 13.62
N LEU A 163 -1.48 7.49 13.89
CA LEU A 163 -0.99 7.70 15.26
C LEU A 163 -2.03 8.38 16.19
N PRO A 164 -2.79 9.41 15.75
CA PRO A 164 -3.81 10.05 16.59
C PRO A 164 -4.88 9.08 17.13
N PHE A 165 -5.21 8.00 16.42
CA PHE A 165 -6.17 7.01 16.91
C PHE A 165 -5.67 6.25 18.16
N PHE A 166 -4.36 6.19 18.37
CA PHE A 166 -3.74 5.51 19.50
C PHE A 166 -3.44 6.46 20.68
N SER A 167 -3.40 7.77 20.45
CA SER A 167 -3.18 8.77 21.50
C SER A 167 -4.48 9.37 22.06
N SER A 168 -5.65 8.88 21.60
CA SER A 168 -6.96 9.46 21.91
C SER A 168 -7.11 10.93 21.52
N ALA A 169 -6.17 11.47 20.73
CA ALA A 169 -6.25 12.79 20.16
C ALA A 169 -7.19 12.74 18.94
N ALA A 170 -8.00 13.79 18.75
CA ALA A 170 -8.65 13.97 17.47
C ALA A 170 -7.55 14.13 16.41
N PRO A 171 -7.65 13.48 15.23
CA PRO A 171 -6.78 13.81 14.12
C PRO A 171 -7.04 15.28 13.76
N ASP A 172 -6.10 16.17 14.08
CA ASP A 172 -6.26 17.59 13.81
C ASP A 172 -6.47 17.83 12.31
N GLY A 173 -7.55 18.53 11.97
CA GLY A 173 -7.87 18.92 10.59
C GLY A 173 -8.33 17.80 9.65
N GLY A 174 -8.50 16.56 10.12
CA GLY A 174 -8.99 15.45 9.30
C GLY A 174 -10.49 15.58 8.99
N SER A 175 -10.88 15.34 7.74
CA SER A 175 -12.29 15.16 7.37
C SER A 175 -12.68 13.67 7.47
N ARG A 176 -13.96 13.38 7.72
CA ARG A 176 -14.49 12.00 7.68
C ARG A 176 -14.25 11.32 6.33
N ALA A 177 -14.30 12.09 5.24
CA ALA A 177 -13.97 11.60 3.90
C ALA A 177 -12.48 11.25 3.79
N GLY A 178 -11.59 12.07 4.36
CA GLY A 178 -10.16 11.78 4.46
C GLY A 178 -9.88 10.50 5.26
N ALA A 179 -10.57 10.29 6.39
CA ALA A 179 -10.47 9.05 7.16
C ALA A 179 -10.94 7.83 6.38
N PHE A 180 -12.06 7.93 5.65
CA PHE A 180 -12.54 6.86 4.77
C PHE A 180 -11.52 6.50 3.68
N LEU A 181 -10.97 7.51 2.99
CA LEU A 181 -9.91 7.31 1.99
C LEU A 181 -8.65 6.69 2.62
N GLY A 182 -8.28 7.15 3.82
CA GLY A 182 -7.18 6.57 4.60
C GLY A 182 -7.40 5.10 4.92
N GLY A 183 -8.64 4.72 5.26
CA GLY A 183 -9.02 3.32 5.48
C GLY A 183 -8.87 2.47 4.22
N MET A 184 -9.31 2.99 3.07
CA MET A 184 -9.16 2.31 1.78
C MET A 184 -7.67 2.10 1.44
N ALA A 185 -6.86 3.17 1.51
CA ALA A 185 -5.44 3.12 1.26
C ALA A 185 -4.73 2.19 2.25
N PHE A 186 -5.08 2.25 3.54
CA PHE A 186 -4.55 1.36 4.57
C PHE A 186 -4.81 -0.11 4.26
N CYS A 187 -6.05 -0.48 3.90
CA CYS A 187 -6.38 -1.85 3.51
C CYS A 187 -5.51 -2.32 2.35
N TYR A 188 -5.40 -1.48 1.31
CA TYR A 188 -4.54 -1.75 0.17
C TYR A 188 -3.09 -1.99 0.59
N MET A 189 -2.53 -1.11 1.41
CA MET A 189 -1.15 -1.19 1.84
C MET A 189 -0.89 -2.42 2.72
N VAL A 190 -1.76 -2.73 3.67
CA VAL A 190 -1.64 -3.94 4.52
C VAL A 190 -1.59 -5.20 3.65
N ILE A 191 -2.50 -5.31 2.68
CA ILE A 191 -2.53 -6.43 1.74
C ILE A 191 -1.17 -6.55 1.02
N ASN A 192 -0.67 -5.44 0.47
CA ASN A 192 0.61 -5.41 -0.24
C ASN A 192 1.80 -5.77 0.65
N VAL A 193 1.86 -5.25 1.87
CA VAL A 193 2.95 -5.52 2.84
C VAL A 193 3.00 -7.01 3.21
N THR A 194 1.87 -7.74 3.23
CA THR A 194 1.90 -9.19 3.47
C THR A 194 2.72 -9.97 2.42
N TYR A 195 2.88 -9.44 1.22
CA TYR A 195 3.70 -10.06 0.17
C TYR A 195 5.21 -9.80 0.34
N LEU A 196 5.63 -8.76 1.08
CA LEU A 196 7.04 -8.56 1.42
C LEU A 196 7.60 -9.75 2.20
N TYR A 197 6.82 -10.26 3.15
CA TYR A 197 7.21 -11.44 3.92
C TYR A 197 7.42 -12.67 3.03
N GLN A 198 6.63 -12.79 1.94
CA GLN A 198 6.72 -13.91 1.03
C GLN A 198 7.93 -13.84 0.09
N MET A 199 8.47 -12.63 -0.15
CA MET A 199 9.71 -12.46 -0.92
C MET A 199 10.97 -12.90 -0.15
N LEU A 200 10.90 -12.96 1.18
CA LEU A 200 12.04 -13.33 2.00
C LEU A 200 12.23 -14.87 1.95
N PRO A 201 13.45 -15.38 1.66
CA PRO A 201 13.72 -16.81 1.53
C PRO A 201 13.82 -17.52 2.90
N PHE A 202 12.86 -17.28 3.79
CA PHE A 202 12.82 -17.91 5.10
C PHE A 202 12.39 -19.37 5.00
N ARG A 203 13.13 -20.24 5.69
CA ARG A 203 12.79 -21.65 5.83
C ARG A 203 11.72 -21.81 6.92
N ARG A 204 10.63 -22.54 6.61
CA ARG A 204 9.65 -22.92 7.63
C ARG A 204 10.25 -23.97 8.57
N LYS A 205 9.70 -24.07 9.79
CA LYS A 205 10.09 -25.14 10.73
C LYS A 205 9.91 -26.49 10.03
N ARG A 206 10.95 -27.34 10.05
CA ARG A 206 11.01 -28.67 9.43
C ARG A 206 11.04 -28.69 7.88
N GLU A 207 11.22 -27.55 7.21
CA GLU A 207 11.37 -27.49 5.75
C GLU A 207 12.84 -27.72 5.32
N SER A 208 13.08 -28.58 4.33
CA SER A 208 14.41 -28.76 3.75
C SER A 208 14.84 -27.51 2.97
N ALA A 209 16.15 -27.28 2.83
CA ALA A 209 16.66 -26.13 2.06
C ALA A 209 16.22 -26.17 0.59
N ALA A 210 16.15 -27.37 0.01
CA ALA A 210 15.67 -27.57 -1.36
C ALA A 210 14.18 -27.24 -1.52
N ALA A 211 13.33 -27.67 -0.56
CA ALA A 211 11.91 -27.34 -0.56
C ALA A 211 11.68 -25.82 -0.41
N ALA A 212 12.41 -25.18 0.50
CA ALA A 212 12.34 -23.73 0.69
C ALA A 212 12.73 -22.96 -0.59
N ARG A 213 13.79 -23.39 -1.28
CA ARG A 213 14.20 -22.79 -2.56
C ARG A 213 13.15 -22.99 -3.66
N ARG A 214 12.52 -24.17 -3.75
CA ARG A 214 11.43 -24.42 -4.71
C ARG A 214 10.23 -23.53 -4.44
N ARG A 215 9.75 -23.48 -3.19
CA ARG A 215 8.66 -22.60 -2.77
C ARG A 215 8.97 -21.13 -3.06
N TRP A 216 10.17 -20.66 -2.74
CA TRP A 216 10.58 -19.28 -3.02
C TRP A 216 10.61 -18.99 -4.53
N LYS A 217 11.10 -19.94 -5.34
CA LYS A 217 11.08 -19.82 -6.79
C LYS A 217 9.64 -19.75 -7.33
N GLU A 218 8.76 -20.66 -6.91
CA GLU A 218 7.34 -20.66 -7.30
C GLU A 218 6.67 -19.32 -6.98
N TRP A 219 6.94 -18.76 -5.79
CA TRP A 219 6.40 -17.45 -5.41
C TRP A 219 6.95 -16.28 -6.23
N THR A 220 8.27 -16.26 -6.48
CA THR A 220 8.89 -15.20 -7.29
C THR A 220 8.50 -15.31 -8.76
N ASP A 221 8.34 -16.52 -9.30
CA ASP A 221 7.78 -16.77 -10.63
C ASP A 221 6.32 -16.27 -10.71
N LEU A 222 5.49 -16.52 -9.69
CA LEU A 222 4.12 -16.01 -9.64
C LEU A 222 4.05 -14.48 -9.58
N MET A 223 4.88 -13.84 -8.75
CA MET A 223 4.95 -12.38 -8.63
C MET A 223 5.42 -11.73 -9.92
N THR A 224 6.49 -12.25 -10.53
CA THR A 224 7.01 -11.72 -11.80
C THR A 224 6.09 -12.01 -12.97
N GLY A 225 5.31 -13.10 -12.93
CA GLY A 225 4.23 -13.39 -13.89
C GLY A 225 3.07 -12.40 -13.82
N ARG A 226 2.92 -11.68 -12.70
CA ARG A 226 1.94 -10.61 -12.52
C ARG A 226 2.48 -9.23 -12.87
N TYR A 227 3.72 -9.17 -13.33
CA TYR A 227 4.27 -8.00 -14.00
C TYR A 227 3.70 -7.94 -15.43
N ASP A 228 2.87 -6.94 -15.69
CA ASP A 228 2.14 -6.83 -16.96
C ASP A 228 3.01 -6.18 -18.04
N ASP A 229 3.66 -7.02 -18.85
CA ASP A 229 4.45 -6.58 -20.00
C ASP A 229 3.58 -6.11 -21.18
N ALA A 230 2.30 -6.46 -21.23
CA ALA A 230 1.42 -6.07 -22.32
C ALA A 230 1.01 -4.60 -22.23
N CYS A 231 1.02 -4.04 -21.01
CA CYS A 231 0.67 -2.65 -20.73
C CYS A 231 1.89 -1.72 -20.59
N GLN A 232 2.92 -1.89 -21.44
CA GLN A 232 4.08 -0.99 -21.47
C GLN A 232 3.69 0.46 -21.77
N LEU A 233 4.37 1.39 -21.10
CA LEU A 233 4.20 2.81 -21.36
C LEU A 233 4.93 3.20 -22.64
N CYS A 234 4.26 3.98 -23.50
CA CYS A 234 4.99 4.77 -24.48
C CYS A 234 5.55 6.03 -23.81
N GLY A 235 6.67 6.56 -24.32
CA GLY A 235 7.33 7.73 -23.71
C GLY A 235 6.40 8.93 -23.50
N TRP A 236 5.42 9.13 -24.39
CA TRP A 236 4.40 10.17 -24.22
C TRP A 236 3.46 9.91 -23.04
N GLN A 237 3.02 8.67 -22.82
CA GLN A 237 2.20 8.34 -21.66
C GLN A 237 2.99 8.53 -20.35
N SER A 238 4.28 8.15 -20.34
CA SER A 238 5.17 8.40 -19.19
C SER A 238 5.29 9.90 -18.92
N PHE A 239 5.55 10.69 -19.97
CA PHE A 239 5.59 12.14 -19.86
C PHE A 239 4.27 12.72 -19.36
N ALA A 240 3.12 12.25 -19.87
CA ALA A 240 1.81 12.70 -19.42
C ALA A 240 1.56 12.38 -17.94
N ILE A 241 1.95 11.19 -17.46
CA ILE A 241 1.87 10.83 -16.04
C ILE A 241 2.74 11.79 -15.20
N VAL A 242 4.00 11.99 -15.58
CA VAL A 242 4.90 12.89 -14.84
C VAL A 242 4.38 14.33 -14.85
N ALA A 243 3.93 14.83 -16.00
CA ALA A 243 3.45 16.19 -16.15
C ALA A 243 2.15 16.42 -15.38
N ILE A 244 1.18 15.51 -15.48
CA ILE A 244 -0.14 15.67 -14.85
C ILE A 244 -0.07 15.32 -13.36
N LEU A 245 0.34 14.10 -13.00
CA LEU A 245 0.39 13.67 -11.61
C LEU A 245 1.53 14.38 -10.87
N GLY A 246 2.74 14.34 -11.41
CA GLY A 246 3.89 15.01 -10.80
C GLY A 246 3.71 16.53 -10.73
N GLY A 247 3.16 17.16 -11.77
CA GLY A 247 2.80 18.57 -11.75
C GLY A 247 1.73 18.92 -10.71
N ALA A 248 0.68 18.10 -10.58
CA ALA A 248 -0.35 18.30 -9.55
C ALA A 248 0.21 18.14 -8.12
N LEU A 249 1.05 17.13 -7.89
CA LEU A 249 1.74 16.92 -6.61
C LEU A 249 2.68 18.09 -6.29
N ALA A 250 3.49 18.54 -7.26
CA ALA A 250 4.39 19.68 -7.09
C ALA A 250 3.64 21.00 -6.85
N ALA A 251 2.55 21.24 -7.58
CA ALA A 251 1.70 22.40 -7.34
C ALA A 251 1.09 22.37 -5.93
N ASN A 252 0.67 21.20 -5.45
CA ASN A 252 0.15 21.06 -4.10
C ASN A 252 1.25 21.19 -3.03
N TYR A 253 2.48 20.76 -3.31
CA TYR A 253 3.64 21.00 -2.44
C TYR A 253 3.83 22.50 -2.18
N SER A 254 3.72 23.33 -3.22
CA SER A 254 3.90 24.79 -3.09
C SER A 254 2.67 25.53 -2.56
N LEU A 255 1.45 25.10 -2.96
CA LEU A 255 0.22 25.84 -2.67
C LEU A 255 -0.56 25.30 -1.47
N ALA A 256 -0.27 24.08 -1.01
CA ALA A 256 -0.93 23.39 0.10
C ALA A 256 -2.48 23.45 0.05
N ARG A 257 -3.06 23.34 -1.15
CA ARG A 257 -4.53 23.48 -1.35
C ARG A 257 -5.30 22.27 -0.86
N VAL A 258 -4.73 21.08 -1.02
CA VAL A 258 -5.27 19.80 -0.58
C VAL A 258 -4.36 19.28 0.51
N ASP A 259 -4.96 18.73 1.56
CA ASP A 259 -4.23 18.04 2.62
C ASP A 259 -3.28 16.97 2.04
N HIS A 260 -2.04 16.95 2.53
CA HIS A 260 -0.98 16.08 1.99
C HIS A 260 -1.37 14.60 2.12
N VAL A 261 -1.98 14.21 3.24
CA VAL A 261 -2.37 12.82 3.49
C VAL A 261 -3.47 12.38 2.53
N THR A 262 -4.44 13.24 2.29
CA THR A 262 -5.51 13.02 1.30
C THR A 262 -4.92 12.81 -0.09
N LEU A 263 -3.96 13.64 -0.50
CA LEU A 263 -3.34 13.52 -1.82
C LEU A 263 -2.50 12.24 -1.96
N VAL A 264 -1.78 11.82 -0.91
CA VAL A 264 -1.07 10.53 -0.88
C VAL A 264 -2.05 9.37 -1.00
N ASN A 265 -3.16 9.38 -0.26
CA ASN A 265 -4.20 8.34 -0.35
C ASN A 265 -4.80 8.26 -1.76
N LEU A 266 -5.06 9.40 -2.41
CA LEU A 266 -5.52 9.44 -3.79
C LEU A 266 -4.45 8.91 -4.75
N GLY A 267 -3.18 9.27 -4.56
CA GLY A 267 -2.06 8.77 -5.36
C GLY A 267 -1.88 7.25 -5.26
N LEU A 268 -2.16 6.67 -4.09
CA LEU A 268 -2.17 5.22 -3.88
C LEU A 268 -3.37 4.54 -4.55
N LEU A 269 -4.57 5.13 -4.45
CA LEU A 269 -5.80 4.49 -4.93
C LEU A 269 -6.03 4.72 -6.44
N ALA A 270 -5.59 5.83 -7.00
CA ALA A 270 -5.86 6.19 -8.39
C ALA A 270 -5.37 5.14 -9.40
N PRO A 271 -4.14 4.58 -9.27
CA PRO A 271 -3.69 3.56 -10.23
C PRO A 271 -4.54 2.27 -10.20
N LEU A 272 -5.21 1.96 -9.09
CA LEU A 272 -6.14 0.83 -8.99
C LEU A 272 -7.41 1.04 -9.78
N LEU A 273 -7.89 2.29 -9.86
CA LEU A 273 -9.05 2.66 -10.65
C LEU A 273 -8.75 2.66 -12.16
N LEU A 274 -7.48 2.87 -12.51
CA LEU A 274 -7.02 2.95 -13.90
C LEU A 274 -6.57 1.60 -14.47
N MET A 275 -6.45 0.56 -13.64
CA MET A 275 -6.11 -0.77 -14.12
C MET A 275 -7.35 -1.51 -14.63
N PRO A 276 -7.34 -1.99 -15.90
CA PRO A 276 -8.39 -2.88 -16.36
C PRO A 276 -8.42 -4.15 -15.51
N ALA A 277 -9.63 -4.59 -15.15
CA ALA A 277 -9.82 -5.85 -14.44
C ALA A 277 -9.08 -6.97 -15.20
N ALA A 278 -8.27 -7.75 -14.49
CA ALA A 278 -7.60 -8.89 -15.12
C ALA A 278 -8.65 -9.90 -15.55
N PRO A 279 -8.57 -10.49 -16.76
CA PRO A 279 -9.27 -11.75 -17.00
C PRO A 279 -8.75 -12.77 -15.99
N LEU A 280 -9.67 -13.42 -15.28
CA LEU A 280 -9.39 -14.47 -14.29
C LEU A 280 -9.01 -15.78 -15.01
N ASP A 281 -8.01 -15.76 -15.89
CA ASP A 281 -7.47 -16.99 -16.47
C ASP A 281 -6.38 -17.56 -15.56
N ILE A 282 -6.80 -18.00 -14.37
CA ILE A 282 -5.99 -18.90 -13.54
C ILE A 282 -6.45 -20.32 -13.91
N LYS A 283 -5.69 -20.98 -14.80
CA LYS A 283 -5.85 -22.41 -15.10
C LYS A 283 -5.40 -23.26 -13.92
#